data_AF-A0A1X0Y8U6-F1
#
_entry.id   AF-A0A1X0Y8U6-F1
#
_cell.length_a   1.000
_cell.length_b   1.000
_cell.length_c   1.000
_cell.angle_alpha   90.00
_cell.angle_beta   90.00
_cell.angle_gamma   90.00
#
_symmetry.space_group_name_H-M   'P 1'
#
loop_
_entity.id
_entity.type
_entity.pdbx_description
1 polymer ?
#
loop_
_entity_poly.entity_id
_entity_poly.type
_entity_poly.pdbx_seq_one_letter_code
_entity_poly.pdbx_strand_id
1 'polypeptide(L)'
;MSQTNGLAPANDEPAAGQPHEPHIQILRGNPTDAELAALMTVLGSVGGTPAQPPSESTRWGLPVDRLRYAVSNYQRITLQERVHMRR
;
A
#
# COMPACT_ATOMS: atom_id res chain seq x y z
N MET A 1 33.02 -5.71 22.75
CA MET A 1 31.81 -4.88 22.81
C MET A 1 30.72 -5.60 22.05
N SER A 2 29.63 -5.92 22.76
CA SER A 2 28.45 -6.64 22.26
C SER A 2 27.69 -5.81 21.22
N GLN A 3 27.20 -6.45 20.16
CA GLN A 3 25.91 -6.13 19.53
C GLN A 3 25.52 -7.27 18.59
N THR A 4 24.59 -8.09 19.07
CA THR A 4 23.83 -9.07 18.30
C THR A 4 22.79 -8.32 17.48
N ASN A 5 23.04 -8.10 16.19
CA ASN A 5 21.98 -7.64 15.27
C ASN A 5 21.04 -8.81 15.00
N GLY A 6 19.95 -8.86 15.76
CA GLY A 6 18.83 -9.76 15.49
C GLY A 6 18.17 -9.36 14.17
N LEU A 7 18.40 -10.15 13.13
CA LEU A 7 17.52 -10.18 11.97
C LEU A 7 16.21 -10.86 12.41
N ALA A 8 15.26 -10.07 12.88
CA ALA A 8 13.87 -10.48 12.78
C ALA A 8 13.52 -10.42 11.28
N PRO A 9 12.96 -11.48 10.67
CA PRO A 9 12.41 -11.37 9.32
C PRO A 9 11.25 -10.39 9.39
N ALA A 10 11.43 -9.21 8.80
CA ALA A 10 10.31 -8.33 8.48
C ALA A 10 9.46 -9.08 7.44
N ASN A 11 8.37 -9.68 7.92
CA ASN A 11 7.37 -10.33 7.09
C ASN A 11 6.59 -9.22 6.35
N ASP A 12 7.17 -8.70 5.27
CA ASP A 12 6.46 -7.86 4.28
C ASP A 12 5.63 -8.77 3.36
N GLU A 13 4.72 -9.56 3.94
CA GLU A 13 3.60 -10.08 3.16
C GLU A 13 2.57 -8.95 3.03
N PRO A 14 2.10 -8.60 1.82
CA PRO A 14 0.88 -7.81 1.73
C PRO A 14 -0.17 -8.64 2.45
N ALA A 15 -0.69 -8.14 3.58
CA ALA A 15 -1.76 -8.81 4.29
C ALA A 15 -2.90 -9.01 3.30
N ALA A 16 -2.95 -10.20 2.70
CA ALA A 16 -3.94 -10.60 1.73
C ALA A 16 -5.26 -10.40 2.46
N GLY A 17 -6.06 -9.46 1.95
CA GLY A 17 -7.15 -8.80 2.66
C GLY A 17 -7.92 -9.79 3.52
N GLN A 18 -7.69 -9.72 4.83
CA GLN A 18 -8.55 -10.44 5.75
C GLN A 18 -9.98 -9.96 5.46
N PRO A 19 -10.93 -10.88 5.26
CA PRO A 19 -12.31 -10.48 5.02
C PRO A 19 -12.72 -9.58 6.18
N HIS A 20 -13.07 -8.32 5.86
CA HIS A 20 -13.43 -7.34 6.87
C HIS A 20 -14.67 -7.86 7.59
N GLU A 21 -14.59 -7.99 8.91
CA GLU A 21 -15.75 -8.42 9.68
C GLU A 21 -16.89 -7.42 9.49
N PRO A 22 -18.13 -7.91 9.30
CA PRO A 22 -19.28 -7.03 9.12
C PRO A 22 -19.53 -6.21 10.39
N HIS A 23 -19.38 -4.89 10.29
CA HIS A 23 -19.55 -3.95 11.41
C HIS A 23 -21.01 -3.72 11.84
N ILE A 24 -21.98 -4.20 11.05
CA ILE A 24 -23.42 -4.00 11.30
C ILE A 24 -24.09 -5.37 11.34
N GLN A 25 -24.86 -5.62 12.40
CA GLN A 25 -25.53 -6.90 12.65
C GLN A 25 -27.05 -6.71 12.80
N ILE A 26 -27.83 -7.62 12.20
CA ILE A 26 -29.29 -7.66 12.35
C ILE A 26 -29.61 -8.50 13.59
N LEU A 27 -30.10 -7.85 14.64
CA LEU A 27 -30.43 -8.54 15.90
C LEU A 27 -31.81 -9.22 15.87
N ARG A 28 -32.75 -8.68 15.07
CA ARG A 28 -34.13 -9.18 14.96
C ARG A 28 -34.71 -8.90 13.58
N GLY A 29 -35.64 -9.76 13.16
CA GLY A 29 -36.34 -9.66 11.87
C GLY A 29 -35.59 -10.34 10.73
N ASN A 30 -36.19 -10.32 9.55
CA ASN A 30 -35.59 -10.81 8.30
C ASN A 30 -35.78 -9.75 7.21
N PRO A 31 -35.02 -8.63 7.26
CA PRO A 31 -35.15 -7.57 6.27
C PRO A 31 -34.77 -8.09 4.89
N THR A 32 -35.42 -7.54 3.88
CA THR A 32 -35.10 -7.82 2.48
C THR A 32 -33.85 -7.06 2.05
N ASP A 33 -33.17 -7.55 1.01
CA ASP A 33 -31.99 -6.89 0.44
C ASP A 33 -32.29 -5.45 -0.02
N ALA A 34 -33.51 -5.19 -0.48
CA ALA A 34 -33.97 -3.86 -0.87
C ALA A 34 -34.03 -2.88 0.32
N GLU A 35 -34.49 -3.33 1.48
CA GLU A 35 -34.56 -2.52 2.69
C GLU A 35 -33.16 -2.23 3.25
N LEU A 36 -32.26 -3.23 3.20
CA LEU A 36 -30.86 -3.02 3.56
C LEU A 36 -30.18 -2.02 2.63
N ALA A 37 -30.40 -2.11 1.32
CA ALA A 37 -29.85 -1.15 0.35
C ALA A 37 -30.37 0.27 0.61
N ALA A 38 -31.67 0.43 0.90
CA ALA A 38 -32.26 1.72 1.23
C ALA A 38 -31.63 2.31 2.51
N LEU A 39 -31.43 1.50 3.55
CA LEU A 39 -30.77 1.92 4.78
C LEU A 39 -29.33 2.39 4.55
N MET A 40 -28.54 1.60 3.81
CA MET A 40 -27.15 1.96 3.50
C MET A 40 -27.05 3.23 2.67
N THR A 41 -28.01 3.45 1.77
CA THR A 41 -28.10 4.68 0.96
C THR A 41 -28.32 5.91 1.84
N VAL A 42 -29.21 5.82 2.83
CA VAL A 42 -29.45 6.92 3.79
C VAL A 42 -28.24 7.14 4.70
N LEU A 43 -27.59 6.07 5.17
CA LEU A 43 -26.41 6.21 6.02
C LEU A 43 -25.23 6.84 5.24
N GLY A 44 -25.03 6.42 3.99
CA GLY A 44 -24.02 6.96 3.10
C GLY A 44 -24.30 8.39 2.63
N SER A 45 -25.55 8.86 2.64
CA SER A 45 -25.87 10.25 2.29
C SER A 45 -25.61 11.23 3.43
N VAL A 46 -25.70 10.77 4.68
CA VAL A 46 -25.38 11.57 5.88
C VAL A 46 -23.88 11.53 6.20
N GLY A 47 -23.22 10.40 5.97
CA GLY A 47 -21.79 10.24 6.15
C GLY A 47 -20.99 10.73 4.95
N GLY A 48 -20.40 11.92 5.04
CA GLY A 48 -19.37 12.33 4.09
C GLY A 48 -18.10 11.51 4.29
N THR A 49 -17.53 10.94 3.22
CA THR A 49 -16.17 10.39 3.27
C THR A 49 -15.26 11.51 3.77
N PRO A 50 -14.52 11.34 4.88
CA PRO A 50 -13.56 12.34 5.31
C PRO A 50 -12.61 12.59 4.16
N ALA A 51 -12.26 13.86 3.91
CA ALA A 51 -11.34 14.20 2.84
C ALA A 51 -10.10 13.31 2.97
N GLN A 52 -9.82 12.50 1.93
CA GLN A 52 -8.65 11.65 1.89
C GLN A 52 -7.45 12.55 2.22
N PRO A 53 -6.62 12.20 3.22
CA PRO A 53 -5.44 12.99 3.50
C PRO A 53 -4.65 13.13 2.19
N PRO A 54 -4.12 14.33 1.89
CA PRO A 54 -3.32 14.51 0.67
C PRO A 54 -2.26 13.43 0.66
N SER A 55 -2.16 12.68 -0.45
CA SER A 55 -1.14 11.66 -0.59
C SER A 55 0.20 12.30 -0.25
N GLU A 56 0.92 11.73 0.71
CA GLU A 56 2.26 12.21 1.05
C GLU A 56 3.08 12.32 -0.23
N SER A 57 3.82 13.43 -0.38
CA SER A 57 4.76 13.62 -1.47
C SER A 57 5.91 12.62 -1.30
N THR A 58 5.61 11.38 -1.63
CA THR A 58 6.52 10.26 -1.57
C THR A 58 7.37 10.33 -2.81
N ARG A 59 8.69 10.28 -2.64
CA ARG A 59 9.63 10.18 -3.77
C ARG A 59 9.58 8.82 -4.46
N TRP A 60 8.93 7.85 -3.81
CA TRP A 60 8.64 6.53 -4.34
C TRP A 60 7.90 6.63 -5.68
N GLY A 61 8.46 6.00 -6.71
CA GLY A 61 7.89 6.01 -8.06
C GLY A 61 8.39 7.11 -8.99
N LEU A 62 9.30 7.99 -8.53
CA LEU A 62 10.04 8.87 -9.43
C LEU A 62 10.86 8.04 -10.44
N PRO A 63 11.05 8.52 -11.69
CA PRO A 63 11.89 7.82 -12.66
C PRO A 63 13.30 7.51 -12.15
N VAL A 64 13.84 8.36 -11.26
CA VAL A 64 15.14 8.16 -10.59
C VAL A 64 15.13 6.98 -9.61
N ASP A 65 13.98 6.64 -9.05
CA ASP A 65 13.85 5.51 -8.13
C ASP A 65 13.88 4.17 -8.87
N ARG A 66 13.47 4.14 -10.16
CA ARG A 66 13.70 2.97 -11.05
C ARG A 66 15.17 2.80 -11.42
N LEU A 67 15.99 3.83 -11.24
CA LEU A 67 17.44 3.82 -11.54
C LEU A 67 18.28 3.47 -10.31
N ARG A 68 17.67 3.22 -9.14
CA ARG A 68 18.38 2.70 -7.97
C ARG A 68 18.80 1.25 -8.24
N TYR A 69 19.92 1.07 -8.92
CA TYR A 69 20.57 -0.23 -9.00
C TYR A 69 20.97 -0.67 -7.59
N ALA A 70 20.75 -1.94 -7.27
CA ALA A 70 21.28 -2.52 -6.02
C ALA A 70 22.79 -2.24 -5.93
N VAL A 71 23.28 -1.94 -4.72
CA VAL A 71 24.70 -1.64 -4.43
C VAL A 71 25.64 -2.72 -4.97
N SER A 72 25.17 -3.95 -5.15
CA SER A 72 25.90 -5.04 -5.81
C SER A 72 26.17 -4.85 -7.32
N ASN A 73 25.65 -3.79 -7.94
CA ASN A 73 25.62 -3.63 -9.40
C ASN A 73 26.49 -2.46 -9.91
N TYR A 74 27.52 -2.06 -9.17
CA TYR A 74 28.47 -1.03 -9.63
C TYR A 74 29.21 -1.42 -10.92
N GLN A 75 29.38 -2.72 -11.19
CA GLN A 75 29.99 -3.22 -12.43
C GLN A 75 29.18 -2.81 -13.67
N ARG A 76 27.84 -2.88 -13.62
CA ARG A 76 26.98 -2.49 -14.75
C ARG A 76 26.97 -0.98 -14.96
N ILE A 77 26.90 -0.19 -13.89
CA ILE A 77 27.00 1.28 -13.95
C ILE A 77 28.30 1.69 -14.65
N THR A 78 29.42 1.12 -14.20
CA THR A 78 30.75 1.43 -14.75
C THR A 78 30.87 1.07 -16.24
N LEU A 79 30.31 -0.06 -16.67
CA LEU A 79 30.32 -0.46 -18.08
C LEU A 79 29.45 0.46 -18.93
N GLN A 80 28.27 0.85 -18.45
CA GLN A 80 27.35 1.73 -19.18
C GLN A 80 27.93 3.16 -19.34
N GLU A 81 28.57 3.70 -18.30
CA GLU A 81 29.30 4.97 -18.34
C GLU A 81 30.40 4.96 -19.41
N ARG A 82 31.22 3.89 -19.45
CA ARG A 82 32.30 3.72 -20.43
C ARG A 82 31.80 3.64 -21.87
N VAL A 83 30.62 3.06 -22.11
CA VAL A 83 30.02 3.00 -23.44
C VAL A 83 29.53 4.38 -23.88
N HIS A 84 28.93 5.16 -22.97
CA HIS A 84 28.48 6.52 -23.26
C HIS A 84 29.65 7.48 -23.55
N MET A 85 30.75 7.36 -22.81
CA MET A 85 31.97 8.18 -22.98
C MET A 85 32.79 7.83 -24.23
N ARG A 86 32.48 6.72 -24.90
CA ARG A 86 33.15 6.26 -26.12
C ARG A 86 32.40 6.64 -27.41
N ARG A 87 31.34 7.42 -27.29
CA ARG A 87 30.57 7.98 -28.40
C ARG A 87 30.75 9.49 -28.43
#